data_AF-A0AAV8XC16-F1
#
_entry.id   AF-A0AAV8XC16-F1
#
_cell.length_a   1.000
_cell.length_b   1.000
_cell.length_c   1.000
_cell.angle_alpha   90.00
_cell.angle_beta   90.00
_cell.angle_gamma   90.00
#
_symmetry.space_group_name_H-M   'P 1'
#
loop_
_entity.id
_entity.type
_entity.pdbx_description
1 polymer ?
#
loop_
_entity_poly.entity_id
_entity_poly.type
_entity_poly.pdbx_seq_one_letter_code
_entity_poly.pdbx_strand_id
1 'polypeptide(L)' 'MYSRQAVVDDDTKLNLLLALEENPITPARQLARDSNLNHKTVLKILKYEKKRPYKMQAVQELLEDDPDRR' A
#
# COMPACT_ATOMS: atom_id res chain seq x y z
N MET A 1 19.96 -9.02 5.06
CA MET A 1 19.42 -9.76 3.90
C MET A 1 18.54 -8.84 3.08
N TYR A 2 18.95 -8.48 1.86
CA TYR A 2 18.14 -7.64 0.97
C TYR A 2 16.98 -8.45 0.39
N SER A 3 15.75 -7.94 0.47
CA SER A 3 14.58 -8.59 -0.15
C SER A 3 14.66 -8.45 -1.66
N ARG A 4 14.66 -9.59 -2.37
CA ARG A 4 14.67 -9.65 -3.84
C ARG A 4 13.41 -8.98 -4.40
N GLN A 5 13.59 -7.96 -5.24
CA GLN A 5 12.52 -7.25 -5.94
C GLN A 5 11.82 -8.20 -6.92
N ALA A 6 10.49 -8.09 -7.03
CA ALA A 6 9.75 -8.82 -8.05
C ALA A 6 9.93 -8.10 -9.39
N VAL A 7 10.24 -8.86 -10.45
CA VAL A 7 10.26 -8.33 -11.82
C VAL A 7 8.81 -8.30 -12.28
N VAL A 8 8.21 -7.11 -12.25
CA VAL A 8 6.87 -6.81 -12.74
C VAL A 8 6.97 -5.48 -13.46
N ASP A 9 6.12 -5.27 -14.46
CA ASP A 9 6.03 -4.02 -15.20
C ASP A 9 5.76 -2.83 -14.25
N ASP A 10 6.43 -1.71 -14.49
CA ASP A 10 6.42 -0.57 -13.58
C ASP A 10 5.02 0.07 -13.48
N ASP A 11 4.25 0.09 -14.57
CA ASP A 11 2.89 0.61 -14.58
C ASP A 11 1.96 -0.24 -13.71
N THR A 12 2.07 -1.57 -13.80
CA THR A 12 1.27 -2.47 -12.97
C THR A 12 1.61 -2.35 -11.49
N LYS A 13 2.89 -2.12 -11.17
CA LYS A 13 3.35 -1.87 -9.80
C LYS A 13 2.80 -0.55 -9.28
N LEU A 14 2.85 0.51 -10.08
CA LEU A 14 2.33 1.83 -9.73
C LEU A 14 0.83 1.77 -9.45
N ASN A 15 0.05 1.15 -10.35
CA ASN A 15 -1.39 0.98 -10.20
C ASN A 15 -1.76 0.22 -8.92
N LEU A 16 -0.99 -0.82 -8.56
CA LEU A 16 -1.21 -1.57 -7.32
C LEU A 16 -0.98 -0.72 -6.07
N LEU A 17 0.05 0.12 -6.08
CA LEU A 17 0.37 1.00 -4.95
C LEU A 17 -0.67 2.12 -4.79
N LEU A 18 -1.12 2.71 -5.90
CA LEU A 18 -2.20 3.69 -5.92
C LEU A 18 -3.50 3.10 -5.37
N ALA A 19 -3.90 1.91 -5.84
CA ALA A 19 -5.09 1.24 -5.34
C ALA A 19 -5.04 0.96 -3.83
N LEU A 20 -3.86 0.66 -3.29
CA LEU A 20 -3.67 0.49 -1.84
C LEU A 20 -3.70 1.84 -1.09
N GLU A 21 -3.24 2.92 -1.71
CA GLU A 21 -3.24 4.25 -1.10
C GLU A 21 -4.66 4.84 -1.02
N GLU A 22 -5.44 4.67 -2.09
CA GLU A 22 -6.86 5.03 -2.15
C GLU A 22 -7.69 4.26 -1.13
N ASN A 23 -7.43 2.95 -1.00
CA ASN A 23 -8.17 2.07 -0.10
C ASN A 23 -7.20 1.23 0.75
N PRO A 24 -6.70 1.76 1.88
CA PRO A 24 -5.69 1.08 2.71
C PRO A 24 -6.22 -0.20 3.38
N ILE A 25 -7.54 -0.36 3.48
CA ILE A 25 -8.19 -1.54 4.06
C ILE A 25 -8.32 -2.71 3.07
N THR A 26 -7.87 -2.53 1.82
CA THR A 26 -7.98 -3.56 0.79
C THR A 26 -7.00 -4.71 1.09
N PRO A 27 -7.49 -5.95 1.23
CA PRO A 27 -6.60 -7.08 1.51
C PRO A 27 -5.70 -7.37 0.31
N ALA A 28 -4.47 -7.84 0.59
CA ALA A 28 -3.50 -8.20 -0.46
C ALA A 28 -4.01 -9.26 -1.45
N ARG A 29 -4.95 -10.13 -1.04
CA ARG A 29 -5.60 -11.10 -1.94
C ARG A 29 -6.50 -10.43 -2.97
N GLN A 30 -7.19 -9.35 -2.58
CA GLN A 30 -8.04 -8.60 -3.49
C GLN A 30 -7.19 -7.79 -4.47
N LEU A 31 -6.17 -7.08 -3.98
CA LEU A 31 -5.18 -6.41 -4.84
C LEU A 31 -4.55 -7.35 -5.87
N ALA A 32 -4.27 -8.60 -5.48
CA ALA A 32 -3.74 -9.62 -6.39
C ALA A 32 -4.74 -10.01 -7.50
N ARG A 33 -6.04 -10.10 -7.20
CA ARG A 33 -7.08 -10.37 -8.20
C ARG A 33 -7.22 -9.19 -9.17
N ASP A 34 -7.26 -7.97 -8.63
CA ASP A 34 -7.51 -6.76 -9.41
C ASP A 34 -6.33 -6.44 -10.35
N SER A 35 -5.10 -6.70 -9.91
CA SER A 35 -3.88 -6.53 -10.72
C SER A 35 -3.51 -7.76 -11.56
N ASN A 36 -4.29 -8.84 -11.50
CA ASN A 36 -4.00 -10.13 -12.15
C ASN A 36 -2.58 -10.69 -11.81
N LEU A 37 -2.11 -10.43 -10.60
CA LEU A 37 -0.81 -10.89 -10.10
C LEU A 37 -0.98 -12.05 -9.12
N ASN A 38 0.05 -12.88 -9.00
CA ASN A 38 0.09 -13.87 -7.93
C ASN A 38 0.16 -13.16 -6.56
N HIS A 39 -0.65 -13.61 -5.61
CA HIS A 39 -0.67 -13.10 -4.23
C HIS A 39 0.73 -13.03 -3.59
N LYS A 40 1.61 -14.01 -3.84
CA LYS A 40 3.00 -13.98 -3.34
C LYS A 40 3.82 -12.82 -3.94
N THR A 41 3.57 -12.46 -5.18
CA THR A 41 4.24 -11.34 -5.87
C THR A 41 3.79 -10.01 -5.26
N VAL A 42 2.48 -9.84 -5.06
CA VAL A 42 1.93 -8.66 -4.38
C VAL A 42 2.54 -8.47 -2.99
N LEU A 43 2.59 -9.52 -2.17
CA LEU A 43 3.21 -9.46 -0.84
C LEU A 43 4.69 -9.07 -0.89
N LYS A 44 5.44 -9.50 -1.92
CA LYS A 44 6.84 -9.10 -2.11
C LYS A 44 6.97 -7.62 -2.46
N ILE A 45 6.13 -7.13 -3.38
CA ILE A 45 6.10 -5.72 -3.78
C ILE A 45 5.79 -4.85 -2.56
N LEU A 46 4.70 -5.16 -1.83
CA LEU A 46 4.31 -4.42 -0.64
C LEU A 46 5.40 -4.41 0.43
N LYS A 47 6.08 -5.56 0.64
CA LYS A 47 7.21 -5.65 1.56
C LYS A 47 8.39 -4.78 1.14
N TYR A 48 8.73 -4.77 -0.15
CA TYR A 48 9.82 -3.97 -0.69
C TYR A 48 9.54 -2.47 -0.55
N GLU A 49 8.31 -2.05 -0.89
CA GLU A 49 7.83 -0.66 -0.79
C GLU A 49 7.46 -0.24 0.64
N LYS A 50 7.59 -1.14 1.62
CA LYS A 50 7.25 -0.91 3.04
C LYS A 50 5.80 -0.44 3.25
N LYS A 51 4.90 -0.74 2.32
CA LYS A 51 3.47 -0.47 2.42
C LYS A 51 2.77 -1.70 3.01
N ARG A 52 1.70 -1.48 3.78
CA ARG A 52 0.91 -2.55 4.41
C ARG A 52 -0.57 -2.22 4.33
N PRO A 53 -1.43 -3.17 3.92
CA PRO A 53 -2.85 -3.10 4.17
C PRO A 53 -3.15 -2.93 5.66
N TYR A 54 -4.25 -2.26 5.97
CA TYR A 54 -4.73 -1.97 7.32
C TYR A 54 -3.77 -1.14 8.17
N LYS A 55 -2.81 -0.45 7.54
CA LYS A 55 -1.95 0.50 8.25
C LYS A 55 -2.81 1.71 8.62
N MET A 56 -2.81 2.09 9.90
CA MET A 56 -3.47 3.32 10.36
C MET A 56 -2.96 4.52 9.54
N GLN A 57 -3.88 5.21 8.89
CA GLN A 57 -3.62 6.49 8.23
C GLN A 57 -4.05 7.60 9.19
N ALA A 58 -3.24 8.66 9.29
CA ALA A 58 -3.66 9.88 9.96
C ALA A 58 -4.63 10.59 9.03
N VAL A 59 -5.93 10.45 9.29
CA VAL A 59 -7.00 11.07 8.48
C VAL A 59 -7.31 12.49 8.97
N GLN A 60 -6.93 12.81 10.20
CA GLN A 60 -7.09 14.15 10.77
C GLN A 60 -5.79 14.93 10.63
N GLU A 61 -5.85 16.00 9.84
CA GLU A 61 -4.89 17.08 9.89
C GLU A 61 -5.28 17.98 11.06
N LEU A 62 -4.41 18.14 12.08
CA LEU A 62 -4.69 19.07 13.17
C LEU A 62 -4.70 20.50 12.61
N LEU A 63 -5.86 21.14 12.69
CA LEU A 63 -6.03 22.54 12.28
C LEU A 63 -5.25 23.46 13.22
N GLU A 64 -4.92 24.66 12.76
CA GLU A 64 -4.14 25.61 13.57
C GLU A 64 -4.84 26.02 14.87
N ASP A 65 -6.17 25.99 14.87
CA ASP A 65 -7.03 26.34 15.99
C ASP A 65 -7.50 25.12 16.82
N ASP A 66 -7.01 23.91 16.54
CA ASP A 66 -7.40 22.74 17.34
C ASP A 66 -6.84 22.85 18.77
N PRO A 67 -7.69 22.77 19.82
CA PRO A 67 -7.24 22.87 21.21
C PRO A 67 -6.27 21.75 21.60
N ASP A 68 -6.30 20.64 20.87
CA ASP A 68 -5.41 19.49 21.02
C ASP A 68 -4.00 19.71 20.42
N ARG A 69 -3.72 20.87 19.78
CA ARG A 69 -2.35 21.25 19.36
C ARG A 69 -1.41 21.61 20.52
N ARG A 70 -1.94 21.82 21.73
CA ARG A 70 -1.20 22.38 22.88
C ARG A 70 -0.41 21.36 23.69
#